data_AF-A0A2W4M9N6-F1
#
_entry.id   AF-A0A2W4M9N6-F1
#
_cell.length_a   1.000
_cell.length_b   1.000
_cell.length_c   1.000
_cell.angle_alpha   90.00
_cell.angle_beta   90.00
_cell.angle_gamma   90.00
#
_symmetry.space_group_name_H-M   'P 1'
#
loop_
_entity.id
_entity.type
_entity.pdbx_description
1 polymer ?
#
loop_
_entity_poly.entity_id
_entity_poly.type
_entity_poly.pdbx_seq_one_letter_code
_entity_poly.pdbx_strand_id
1 'polypeptide(L)'
;MNQILGLGAALRPAHAGRPVLFEEIGFSTYDADPEATAALEMAVATRAYAEGYAGFLKWMLTDLPPVGNPREDAFGALFVDSRPKPVYHALGAFGTYLANTAAPQGGSANVWDRADGPSYTFIAPDAWYVGGPEAGGPLSFRLDAPGQVLLRKRGVIYLLATRPGEVSLNLRELMPIWSGGQPGVSRRDGADWVPQAYTRDGDTIRFTVQAATPYQVGLPRYTEIAPVQPGCRHFPETGHNLCGAFLSYWERNGGLELFGYPITEEFSELNRQDGRTYTVQYFERNRFEYHPEHAGTQYEVLLGLLGNDLTASRRAEAPFQPIAAPPPGADYFPETGHSLGGAFRAYWRANGGLAVFGYPISEEFVEVNPADGRAYTVQYFERNRFEYHPEYAGTRYEVLLGLLGNQVVDGNGWR
;
A
#
# COMPACT_ATOMS: atom_id res chain seq x y z
N MET A 1 -16.03 -18.59 -9.79
CA MET A 1 -15.12 -17.88 -8.85
C MET A 1 -14.89 -18.66 -7.55
N ASN A 2 -15.88 -18.81 -6.65
CA ASN A 2 -15.68 -19.46 -5.34
C ASN A 2 -15.09 -20.88 -5.42
N GLN A 3 -15.49 -21.67 -6.43
CA GLN A 3 -14.93 -23.02 -6.65
C GLN A 3 -13.44 -23.00 -7.05
N ILE A 4 -13.03 -22.07 -7.92
CA ILE A 4 -11.64 -21.94 -8.38
C ILE A 4 -10.74 -21.53 -7.21
N LEU A 5 -11.16 -20.53 -6.43
CA LEU A 5 -10.41 -20.08 -5.26
C LEU A 5 -10.38 -21.13 -4.15
N GLY A 6 -11.49 -21.87 -3.94
CA GLY A 6 -11.55 -22.98 -3.00
C GLY A 6 -10.59 -24.12 -3.38
N LEU A 7 -10.47 -24.45 -4.67
CA LEU A 7 -9.48 -25.41 -5.16
C LEU A 7 -8.06 -24.96 -4.84
N GLY A 8 -7.74 -23.69 -5.09
CA GLY A 8 -6.43 -23.13 -4.75
C GLY A 8 -6.08 -23.22 -3.28
N ALA A 9 -7.04 -22.90 -2.41
CA ALA A 9 -6.88 -23.00 -0.97
C ALA A 9 -6.58 -24.43 -0.51
N ALA A 10 -7.13 -25.44 -1.19
CA ALA A 10 -6.82 -26.85 -0.93
C ALA A 10 -5.45 -27.28 -1.50
N LEU A 11 -5.05 -26.74 -2.66
CA LEU A 11 -3.79 -27.09 -3.32
C LEU A 11 -2.56 -26.51 -2.62
N ARG A 12 -2.65 -25.31 -2.04
CA ARG A 12 -1.49 -24.64 -1.42
C ARG A 12 -0.86 -25.44 -0.27
N PRO A 13 -1.62 -25.99 0.70
CA PRO A 13 -1.05 -26.88 1.71
C PRO A 13 -0.50 -28.19 1.13
N ALA A 14 -1.17 -28.76 0.12
CA ALA A 14 -0.76 -30.01 -0.52
C ALA A 14 0.54 -29.88 -1.32
N HIS A 15 0.87 -28.66 -1.78
CA HIS A 15 2.06 -28.34 -2.55
C HIS A 15 2.85 -27.19 -1.91
N ALA A 16 3.10 -27.28 -0.61
CA ALA A 16 3.84 -26.27 0.14
C ALA A 16 5.18 -25.90 -0.53
N GLY A 17 5.47 -24.60 -0.63
CA GLY A 17 6.68 -24.08 -1.26
C GLY A 17 6.68 -24.07 -2.79
N ARG A 18 5.58 -24.44 -3.46
CA ARG A 18 5.43 -24.32 -4.91
C ARG A 18 4.46 -23.19 -5.28
N PRO A 19 4.77 -22.38 -6.32
CA PRO A 19 3.83 -21.39 -6.83
C PRO A 19 2.58 -22.07 -7.38
N VAL A 20 1.41 -21.54 -7.04
CA VAL A 20 0.12 -21.99 -7.60
C VAL A 20 -0.34 -20.93 -8.60
N LEU A 21 -0.49 -21.34 -9.85
CA LEU A 21 -0.97 -20.52 -10.97
C LEU A 21 -2.31 -21.09 -11.45
N PHE A 22 -3.29 -20.22 -11.68
CA PHE A 22 -4.53 -20.60 -12.36
C PHE A 22 -4.44 -20.25 -13.84
N GLU A 23 -4.75 -21.20 -14.71
CA GLU A 23 -4.84 -20.97 -16.15
C GLU A 23 -6.24 -21.25 -16.69
N GLU A 24 -6.44 -20.94 -17.96
CA GLU A 24 -7.72 -21.12 -18.68
C GLU A 24 -8.91 -20.42 -18.05
N ILE A 25 -8.68 -19.30 -17.36
CA ILE A 25 -9.78 -18.57 -16.77
C ILE A 25 -10.35 -17.57 -17.78
N GLY A 26 -11.67 -17.58 -17.90
CA GLY A 26 -12.40 -16.58 -18.66
C GLY A 26 -13.90 -16.81 -18.54
N PHE A 27 -14.67 -15.80 -18.94
CA PHE A 27 -16.10 -15.93 -19.17
C PHE A 27 -16.40 -15.61 -20.64
N SER A 28 -17.33 -16.37 -21.22
CA SER A 28 -17.79 -16.11 -22.58
C SER A 28 -18.60 -14.82 -22.62
N THR A 29 -18.34 -13.97 -23.61
CA THR A 29 -19.17 -12.80 -23.89
C THR A 29 -20.30 -13.10 -24.89
N TYR A 30 -20.55 -14.39 -25.20
CA TYR A 30 -21.60 -14.77 -26.13
C TYR A 30 -23.00 -14.51 -25.56
N ASP A 31 -23.20 -14.85 -24.30
CA ASP A 31 -24.48 -14.75 -23.58
C ASP A 31 -24.42 -13.83 -22.35
N ALA A 32 -23.30 -13.12 -22.17
CA ALA A 32 -23.08 -12.20 -21.07
C ALA A 32 -22.46 -10.88 -21.54
N ASP A 33 -22.78 -9.80 -20.82
CA ASP A 33 -22.22 -8.48 -21.10
C ASP A 33 -20.69 -8.45 -20.91
N PRO A 34 -19.92 -7.84 -21.83
CA PRO A 34 -18.46 -7.76 -21.72
C PRO A 34 -17.92 -7.06 -20.45
N GLU A 35 -18.65 -6.12 -19.84
CA GLU A 35 -18.24 -5.53 -18.55
C GLU A 35 -18.53 -6.49 -17.40
N ALA A 36 -19.68 -7.15 -17.40
CA ALA A 36 -20.01 -8.13 -16.36
C ALA A 36 -18.98 -9.27 -16.32
N THR A 37 -18.61 -9.80 -17.49
CA THR A 37 -17.56 -10.82 -17.61
C THR A 37 -16.20 -10.28 -17.18
N ALA A 38 -15.81 -9.08 -17.62
CA ALA A 38 -14.56 -8.44 -17.21
C ALA A 38 -14.48 -8.23 -15.69
N ALA A 39 -15.57 -7.78 -15.06
CA ALA A 39 -15.63 -7.60 -13.63
C ALA A 39 -15.47 -8.91 -12.86
N LEU A 40 -16.08 -10.00 -13.35
CA LEU A 40 -15.90 -11.33 -12.77
C LEU A 40 -14.47 -11.86 -12.92
N GLU A 41 -13.84 -11.66 -14.07
CA GLU A 41 -12.44 -12.07 -14.29
C GLU A 41 -11.48 -11.27 -13.42
N MET A 42 -11.67 -9.95 -13.34
CA MET A 42 -10.88 -9.08 -12.47
C MET A 42 -11.09 -9.39 -10.99
N ALA A 43 -12.30 -9.74 -10.58
CA ALA A 43 -12.57 -10.21 -9.23
C ALA A 43 -11.76 -11.48 -8.91
N VAL A 44 -11.68 -12.45 -9.84
CA VAL A 44 -10.83 -13.64 -9.67
C VAL A 44 -9.35 -13.26 -9.61
N ALA A 45 -8.86 -12.44 -10.54
CA ALA A 45 -7.45 -12.06 -10.64
C ALA A 45 -6.98 -11.29 -9.40
N THR A 46 -7.74 -10.28 -8.97
CA THR A 46 -7.40 -9.47 -7.78
C THR A 46 -7.53 -10.27 -6.49
N ARG A 47 -8.52 -11.17 -6.38
CA ARG A 47 -8.65 -12.06 -5.23
C ARG A 47 -7.52 -13.08 -5.17
N ALA A 48 -7.11 -13.63 -6.30
CA ALA A 48 -5.96 -14.52 -6.37
C ALA A 48 -4.66 -13.77 -5.97
N TYR A 49 -4.47 -12.55 -6.45
CA TYR A 49 -3.35 -11.75 -6.01
C TYR A 49 -3.38 -11.47 -4.49
N ALA A 50 -4.54 -11.07 -3.95
CA ALA A 50 -4.72 -10.82 -2.52
C ALA A 50 -4.44 -12.05 -1.64
N GLU A 51 -4.74 -13.25 -2.13
CA GLU A 51 -4.50 -14.51 -1.41
C GLU A 51 -3.08 -15.08 -1.61
N GLY A 52 -2.21 -14.41 -2.39
CA GLY A 52 -0.82 -14.82 -2.60
C GLY A 52 -0.62 -15.96 -3.60
N TYR A 53 -1.53 -16.12 -4.58
CA TYR A 53 -1.29 -17.02 -5.70
C TYR A 53 -0.21 -16.43 -6.63
N ALA A 54 0.53 -17.29 -7.32
CA ALA A 54 1.63 -16.88 -8.19
C ALA A 54 1.16 -16.15 -9.46
N GLY A 55 -0.12 -16.30 -9.81
CA GLY A 55 -0.74 -15.53 -10.88
C GLY A 55 -2.00 -16.17 -11.43
N PHE A 56 -2.42 -15.64 -12.56
CA PHE A 56 -3.59 -16.02 -13.31
C PHE A 56 -3.31 -15.86 -14.80
N LEU A 57 -3.78 -16.79 -15.63
CA LEU A 57 -3.71 -16.69 -17.09
C LEU A 57 -5.10 -16.69 -17.70
N LYS A 58 -5.36 -15.63 -18.46
CA LYS A 58 -6.53 -15.51 -19.34
C LYS A 58 -6.48 -16.64 -20.36
N TRP A 59 -7.59 -17.36 -20.53
CA TRP A 59 -7.64 -18.49 -21.46
C TRP A 59 -7.32 -18.09 -22.91
N MET A 60 -7.98 -17.05 -23.40
CA MET A 60 -7.83 -16.60 -24.78
C MET A 60 -7.51 -15.12 -24.85
N LEU A 61 -6.48 -14.78 -25.63
CA LEU A 61 -6.15 -13.40 -25.93
C LEU A 61 -7.15 -12.80 -26.92
N THR A 62 -7.48 -13.52 -27.98
CA THR A 62 -8.37 -13.08 -29.06
C THR A 62 -9.49 -14.10 -29.25
N ASP A 63 -10.71 -13.62 -29.47
CA ASP A 63 -11.83 -14.47 -29.88
C ASP A 63 -11.46 -15.29 -31.12
N LEU A 64 -12.02 -16.49 -31.22
CA LEU A 64 -11.85 -17.29 -32.42
C LEU A 64 -12.80 -16.79 -33.52
N PRO A 65 -12.41 -16.85 -34.80
CA PRO A 65 -13.37 -16.78 -35.89
C PRO A 65 -14.48 -17.81 -35.64
N PRO A 66 -15.74 -17.57 -36.04
CA PRO A 66 -16.85 -18.48 -35.76
C PRO A 66 -16.69 -19.78 -36.55
N VAL A 67 -15.92 -20.71 -36.00
CA VAL A 67 -15.57 -22.00 -36.60
C VAL A 67 -16.05 -23.17 -35.74
N GLY A 68 -16.66 -22.90 -34.58
CA GLY A 68 -17.07 -23.91 -33.62
C GLY A 68 -18.25 -23.49 -32.74
N ASN A 69 -18.10 -23.73 -31.43
CA ASN A 69 -19.10 -23.45 -30.41
C ASN A 69 -19.11 -21.94 -30.11
N PRO A 70 -20.22 -21.21 -30.37
CA PRO A 70 -20.24 -19.76 -30.25
C PRO A 70 -19.88 -19.23 -28.85
N ARG A 71 -20.09 -20.04 -27.80
CA ARG A 71 -19.62 -19.68 -26.45
C ARG A 71 -18.10 -19.75 -26.37
N GLU A 72 -17.50 -20.85 -26.81
CA GLU A 72 -16.05 -21.06 -26.82
C GLU A 72 -15.35 -20.03 -27.71
N ASP A 73 -15.97 -19.64 -28.82
CA ASP A 73 -15.38 -18.66 -29.73
C ASP A 73 -15.27 -17.25 -29.11
N ALA A 74 -15.96 -16.99 -27.99
CA ALA A 74 -16.15 -15.65 -27.41
C ALA A 74 -15.50 -15.42 -26.02
N PHE A 75 -14.46 -16.17 -25.63
CA PHE A 75 -13.73 -15.93 -24.36
C PHE A 75 -12.52 -14.99 -24.48
N GLY A 76 -12.20 -14.49 -25.66
CA GLY A 76 -11.04 -13.62 -25.90
C GLY A 76 -11.09 -12.31 -25.10
N ALA A 77 -9.93 -11.80 -24.69
CA ALA A 77 -9.80 -10.42 -24.20
C ALA A 77 -9.95 -9.38 -25.33
N LEU A 78 -9.73 -9.79 -26.57
CA LEU A 78 -9.93 -9.03 -27.80
C LEU A 78 -11.01 -9.71 -28.65
N PHE A 79 -11.78 -8.92 -29.38
CA PHE A 79 -12.62 -9.43 -30.47
C PHE A 79 -11.76 -9.97 -31.62
N VAL A 80 -12.35 -10.74 -32.54
CA VAL A 80 -11.66 -11.30 -33.73
C VAL A 80 -10.97 -10.22 -34.56
N ASP A 81 -11.55 -9.01 -34.61
CA ASP A 81 -10.99 -7.83 -35.30
C ASP A 81 -9.92 -7.08 -34.48
N SER A 82 -9.45 -7.67 -33.39
CA SER A 82 -8.47 -7.11 -32.44
C SER A 82 -8.93 -5.89 -31.64
N ARG A 83 -10.20 -5.47 -31.74
CA ARG A 83 -10.73 -4.44 -30.83
C ARG A 83 -10.72 -4.98 -29.39
N PRO A 84 -10.28 -4.18 -28.40
CA PRO A 84 -10.23 -4.63 -27.01
C PRO A 84 -11.61 -4.73 -26.37
N LYS A 85 -11.80 -5.75 -25.52
CA LYS A 85 -12.92 -5.83 -24.58
C LYS A 85 -12.52 -5.16 -23.25
N PRO A 86 -13.48 -4.82 -22.36
CA PRO A 86 -13.18 -4.16 -21.08
C PRO A 86 -12.11 -4.88 -20.24
N VAL A 87 -12.11 -6.22 -20.27
CA VAL A 87 -11.13 -7.04 -19.53
C VAL A 87 -9.68 -6.78 -19.96
N TYR A 88 -9.43 -6.48 -21.24
CA TYR A 88 -8.10 -6.14 -21.74
C TYR A 88 -7.55 -4.90 -21.03
N HIS A 89 -8.39 -3.86 -20.90
CA HIS A 89 -8.02 -2.63 -20.23
C HIS A 89 -7.82 -2.83 -18.74
N ALA A 90 -8.72 -3.57 -18.08
CA ALA A 90 -8.63 -3.81 -16.64
C ALA A 90 -7.39 -4.64 -16.26
N LEU A 91 -7.10 -5.72 -17.00
CA LEU A 91 -5.89 -6.52 -16.81
C LEU A 91 -4.62 -5.73 -17.10
N GLY A 92 -4.60 -4.94 -18.18
CA GLY A 92 -3.45 -4.09 -18.52
C GLY A 92 -3.17 -3.04 -17.45
N ALA A 93 -4.22 -2.42 -16.90
CA ALA A 93 -4.11 -1.45 -15.83
C ALA A 93 -3.62 -2.12 -14.53
N PHE A 94 -4.13 -3.30 -14.19
CA PHE A 94 -3.65 -4.10 -13.07
C PHE A 94 -2.19 -4.52 -13.22
N GLY A 95 -1.77 -4.99 -14.40
CA GLY A 95 -0.37 -5.28 -14.70
C GLY A 95 0.52 -4.05 -14.58
N THR A 96 0.06 -2.89 -15.03
CA THR A 96 0.78 -1.62 -14.87
C THR A 96 0.94 -1.25 -13.40
N TYR A 97 -0.09 -1.46 -12.59
CA TYR A 97 0.01 -1.31 -11.14
C TYR A 97 1.04 -2.26 -10.54
N LEU A 98 0.96 -3.56 -10.81
CA LEU A 98 1.90 -4.55 -10.29
C LEU A 98 3.36 -4.23 -10.66
N ALA A 99 3.58 -3.73 -11.88
CA ALA A 99 4.92 -3.35 -12.35
C ALA A 99 5.46 -2.07 -11.71
N ASN A 100 4.61 -1.23 -11.10
CA ASN A 100 4.98 0.11 -10.64
C ASN A 100 4.62 0.40 -9.18
N THR A 101 4.02 -0.54 -8.47
CA THR A 101 3.69 -0.37 -7.04
C THR A 101 4.96 -0.43 -6.20
N ALA A 102 5.04 0.46 -5.20
CA ALA A 102 6.04 0.39 -4.14
C ALA A 102 5.48 -0.33 -2.90
N ALA A 103 4.18 -0.64 -2.90
CA ALA A 103 3.55 -1.38 -1.83
C ALA A 103 4.02 -2.85 -1.86
N PRO A 104 4.14 -3.50 -0.69
CA PRO A 104 4.32 -4.95 -0.62
C PRO A 104 3.21 -5.67 -1.40
N GLN A 105 3.52 -6.87 -1.89
CA GLN A 105 2.52 -7.69 -2.57
C GLN A 105 1.32 -7.98 -1.66
N GLY A 106 0.11 -7.90 -2.23
CA GLY A 106 -1.13 -8.19 -1.54
C GLY A 106 -2.19 -7.09 -1.67
N GLY A 107 -3.16 -7.13 -0.76
CA GLY A 107 -4.34 -6.28 -0.73
C GLY A 107 -5.53 -7.05 -0.17
N SER A 108 -6.68 -6.40 -0.04
CA SER A 108 -7.93 -7.05 0.32
C SER A 108 -8.90 -6.98 -0.85
N ALA A 109 -9.47 -8.11 -1.24
CA ALA A 109 -10.50 -8.19 -2.27
C ALA A 109 -11.80 -8.69 -1.67
N ASN A 110 -12.89 -7.98 -1.90
CA ASN A 110 -14.26 -8.42 -1.63
C ASN A 110 -15.04 -8.47 -2.94
N VAL A 111 -15.90 -9.47 -3.07
CA VAL A 111 -16.73 -9.69 -4.25
C VAL A 111 -18.14 -9.98 -3.81
N TRP A 112 -19.10 -9.35 -4.47
CA TRP A 112 -20.52 -9.46 -4.16
C TRP A 112 -21.30 -9.76 -5.43
N ASP A 113 -22.30 -10.63 -5.28
CA ASP A 113 -23.33 -10.79 -6.28
C ASP A 113 -24.47 -9.83 -5.92
N ARG A 114 -24.77 -8.86 -6.79
CA ARG A 114 -25.81 -7.86 -6.56
C ARG A 114 -26.88 -8.00 -7.63
N ALA A 115 -28.10 -7.59 -7.29
CA ALA A 115 -29.24 -7.65 -8.21
C ALA A 115 -29.04 -6.81 -9.49
N ASP A 116 -28.16 -5.82 -9.43
CA ASP A 116 -27.75 -4.92 -10.52
C ASP A 116 -26.44 -5.36 -11.21
N GLY A 117 -25.88 -6.52 -10.84
CA GLY A 117 -24.73 -7.14 -11.49
C GLY A 117 -23.58 -7.48 -10.54
N PRO A 118 -22.54 -8.16 -11.04
CA PRO A 118 -21.36 -8.49 -10.24
C PRO A 118 -20.64 -7.21 -9.80
N SER A 119 -20.21 -7.17 -8.55
CA SER A 119 -19.43 -6.07 -8.00
C SER A 119 -18.22 -6.59 -7.24
N TYR A 120 -17.12 -5.85 -7.27
CA TYR A 120 -15.94 -6.17 -6.47
C TYR A 120 -15.21 -4.91 -6.05
N THR A 121 -14.50 -5.02 -4.94
CA THR A 121 -13.55 -3.99 -4.48
C THR A 121 -12.27 -4.68 -4.08
N PHE A 122 -11.18 -4.29 -4.72
CA PHE A 122 -9.82 -4.62 -4.32
C PHE A 122 -9.13 -3.35 -3.83
N ILE A 123 -8.58 -3.40 -2.62
CA ILE A 123 -7.87 -2.31 -1.96
C ILE A 123 -6.45 -2.76 -1.66
N ALA A 124 -5.49 -2.00 -2.16
CA ALA A 124 -4.08 -2.07 -1.81
C ALA A 124 -3.66 -0.74 -1.12
N PRO A 125 -2.47 -0.68 -0.49
CA PRO A 125 -2.01 0.54 0.19
C PRO A 125 -2.02 1.79 -0.69
N ASP A 126 -1.66 1.64 -1.97
CA ASP A 126 -1.52 2.69 -2.97
C ASP A 126 -2.52 2.58 -4.14
N ALA A 127 -3.50 1.67 -4.10
CA ALA A 127 -4.44 1.48 -5.21
C ALA A 127 -5.80 0.94 -4.79
N TRP A 128 -6.81 1.26 -5.61
CA TRP A 128 -8.18 0.79 -5.52
C TRP A 128 -8.61 0.32 -6.92
N TYR A 129 -9.17 -0.88 -6.99
CA TYR A 129 -9.83 -1.40 -8.18
C TYR A 129 -11.25 -1.76 -7.80
N VAL A 130 -12.20 -1.05 -8.38
CA VAL A 130 -13.61 -1.22 -8.02
C VAL A 130 -14.41 -1.46 -9.28
N GLY A 131 -15.16 -2.55 -9.32
CA GLY A 131 -16.10 -2.86 -10.39
C GLY A 131 -17.52 -2.94 -9.86
N GLY A 132 -18.46 -2.45 -10.66
CA GLY A 132 -19.87 -2.42 -10.31
C GLY A 132 -20.54 -1.12 -10.76
N PRO A 133 -21.81 -0.91 -10.36
CA PRO A 133 -22.57 0.28 -10.73
C PRO A 133 -22.23 1.51 -9.87
N GLU A 134 -21.84 1.30 -8.61
CA GLU A 134 -21.46 2.36 -7.67
C GLU A 134 -20.47 1.85 -6.62
N ALA A 135 -19.68 2.78 -6.07
CA ALA A 135 -18.79 2.55 -4.95
C ALA A 135 -18.95 3.64 -3.90
N GLY A 136 -18.74 3.30 -2.63
CA GLY A 136 -18.77 4.23 -1.50
C GLY A 136 -17.41 4.35 -0.81
N GLY A 137 -17.22 5.44 -0.06
CA GLY A 137 -15.99 5.74 0.67
C GLY A 137 -15.11 6.78 -0.04
N PRO A 138 -13.77 6.67 0.05
CA PRO A 138 -12.86 7.70 -0.44
C PRO A 138 -12.81 7.82 -1.96
N LEU A 139 -13.16 6.74 -2.66
CA LEU A 139 -13.48 6.71 -4.09
C LEU A 139 -14.96 6.36 -4.23
N SER A 140 -15.75 7.29 -4.78
CA SER A 140 -17.13 7.03 -5.17
C SER A 140 -17.36 7.42 -6.63
N PHE A 141 -18.28 6.74 -7.30
CA PHE A 141 -18.59 7.01 -8.69
C PHE A 141 -20.01 6.61 -9.05
N ARG A 142 -20.49 7.20 -10.14
CA ARG A 142 -21.68 6.75 -10.89
C ARG A 142 -21.33 6.77 -12.37
N LEU A 143 -21.27 5.59 -12.96
CA LEU A 143 -21.01 5.41 -14.38
C LEU A 143 -22.33 5.32 -15.15
N ASP A 144 -22.30 5.63 -16.45
CA ASP A 144 -23.48 5.59 -17.32
C ASP A 144 -24.04 4.16 -17.50
N ALA A 145 -23.20 3.16 -17.25
CA ALA A 145 -23.51 1.72 -17.22
C ALA A 145 -22.53 1.02 -16.25
N PRO A 146 -22.80 -0.22 -15.81
CA PRO A 146 -21.84 -0.99 -15.02
C PRO A 146 -20.45 -0.99 -15.67
N GLY A 147 -19.43 -0.73 -14.86
CA GLY A 147 -18.06 -0.60 -15.33
C GLY A 147 -17.08 -0.72 -14.18
N GLN A 148 -15.83 -0.38 -14.47
CA GLN A 148 -14.72 -0.54 -13.55
C GLN A 148 -13.93 0.75 -13.45
N VAL A 149 -13.48 1.08 -12.24
CA VAL A 149 -12.62 2.21 -11.93
C VAL A 149 -11.35 1.73 -11.25
N LEU A 150 -10.22 2.07 -11.86
CA LEU A 150 -8.91 2.05 -11.22
C LEU A 150 -8.62 3.43 -10.66
N LEU A 151 -8.21 3.47 -9.40
CA LEU A 151 -7.51 4.58 -8.80
C LEU A 151 -6.17 4.11 -8.24
N ARG A 152 -5.07 4.75 -8.64
CA ARG A 152 -3.74 4.53 -8.05
C ARG A 152 -3.24 5.85 -7.49
N LYS A 153 -2.55 5.83 -6.36
CA LYS A 153 -1.94 7.01 -5.74
C LYS A 153 -0.44 6.79 -5.56
N ARG A 154 0.38 7.70 -6.08
CA ARG A 154 1.83 7.76 -5.82
C ARG A 154 2.34 9.14 -6.22
N GLY A 155 2.30 10.09 -5.29
CA GLY A 155 2.58 11.51 -5.53
C GLY A 155 1.56 12.24 -6.42
N VAL A 156 0.84 11.51 -7.25
CA VAL A 156 -0.37 11.90 -8.00
C VAL A 156 -1.40 10.79 -7.90
N ILE A 157 -2.68 11.15 -7.95
CA ILE A 157 -3.75 10.16 -8.08
C ILE A 157 -4.01 9.95 -9.57
N TYR A 158 -3.71 8.78 -10.08
CA TYR A 158 -4.10 8.33 -11.41
C TYR A 158 -5.47 7.66 -11.36
N LEU A 159 -6.33 7.97 -12.33
CA LEU A 159 -7.65 7.37 -12.44
C LEU A 159 -7.94 6.93 -13.87
N LEU A 160 -8.54 5.76 -14.02
CA LEU A 160 -9.02 5.20 -15.28
C LEU A 160 -10.38 4.53 -15.05
N ALA A 161 -11.36 4.86 -15.90
CA ALA A 161 -12.66 4.20 -15.88
C ALA A 161 -12.90 3.49 -17.22
N THR A 162 -13.57 2.33 -17.20
CA THR A 162 -13.94 1.63 -18.45
C THR A 162 -15.19 2.19 -19.10
N ARG A 163 -15.97 3.00 -18.36
CA ARG A 163 -17.18 3.67 -18.83
C ARG A 163 -17.13 5.17 -18.52
N PRO A 164 -17.87 6.01 -19.28
CA PRO A 164 -18.06 7.39 -18.92
C PRO A 164 -18.94 7.53 -17.67
N GLY A 165 -18.85 8.69 -17.01
CA GLY A 165 -19.68 9.01 -15.86
C GLY A 165 -19.08 10.10 -15.00
N GLU A 166 -19.40 10.06 -13.70
CA GLU A 166 -18.89 10.98 -12.69
C GLU A 166 -18.15 10.24 -11.59
N VAL A 167 -17.02 10.78 -11.16
CA VAL A 167 -16.25 10.29 -10.02
C VAL A 167 -16.16 11.39 -8.94
N SER A 168 -16.14 10.96 -7.69
CA SER A 168 -15.90 11.81 -6.53
C SER A 168 -14.80 11.20 -5.66
N LEU A 169 -13.81 12.03 -5.30
CA LEU A 169 -12.63 11.62 -4.55
C LEU A 169 -12.54 12.42 -3.25
N ASN A 170 -12.55 11.76 -2.10
CA ASN A 170 -12.18 12.38 -0.82
C ASN A 170 -10.66 12.40 -0.73
N LEU A 171 -10.06 13.56 -0.96
CA LEU A 171 -8.61 13.70 -1.03
C LEU A 171 -7.94 13.49 0.33
N ARG A 172 -8.58 13.88 1.44
CA ARG A 172 -8.03 13.64 2.78
C ARG A 172 -8.06 12.17 3.16
N GLU A 173 -9.09 11.42 2.79
CA GLU A 173 -9.09 9.97 3.07
C GLU A 173 -8.14 9.20 2.14
N LEU A 174 -8.02 9.60 0.87
CA LEU A 174 -7.09 8.97 -0.08
C LEU A 174 -5.62 9.30 0.25
N MET A 175 -5.38 10.55 0.65
CA MET A 175 -4.08 11.15 0.92
C MET A 175 -4.14 11.90 2.27
N PRO A 176 -4.10 11.19 3.41
CA PRO A 176 -4.27 11.76 4.76
C PRO A 176 -3.33 12.86 5.15
N ILE A 177 -2.16 12.88 4.53
CA ILE A 177 -1.19 13.92 4.79
C ILE A 177 -1.63 15.27 4.18
N TRP A 178 -2.65 15.32 3.31
CA TRP A 178 -2.94 16.50 2.48
C TRP A 178 -3.49 17.64 3.30
N SER A 179 -2.82 18.79 3.19
CA SER A 179 -3.06 19.97 4.00
C SER A 179 -4.17 20.88 3.45
N GLY A 180 -4.86 20.48 2.38
CA GLY A 180 -5.95 21.24 1.78
C GLY A 180 -5.56 22.15 0.61
N GLY A 181 -4.30 22.12 0.17
CA GLY A 181 -3.81 22.86 -1.00
C GLY A 181 -4.60 22.55 -2.29
N GLN A 182 -4.69 23.51 -3.21
CA GLN A 182 -5.58 23.39 -4.38
C GLN A 182 -5.15 22.24 -5.32
N PRO A 183 -6.01 21.23 -5.56
CA PRO A 183 -5.67 20.13 -6.46
C PRO A 183 -5.71 20.59 -7.93
N GLY A 184 -4.85 20.01 -8.78
CA GLY A 184 -4.93 20.11 -10.22
C GLY A 184 -5.51 18.83 -10.81
N VAL A 185 -6.60 18.91 -11.57
CA VAL A 185 -7.16 17.76 -12.30
C VAL A 185 -6.83 17.92 -13.78
N SER A 186 -6.31 16.88 -14.40
CA SER A 186 -6.05 16.85 -15.84
C SER A 186 -6.38 15.48 -16.44
N ARG A 187 -6.66 15.49 -17.73
CA ARG A 187 -6.95 14.29 -18.52
C ARG A 187 -5.93 14.14 -19.63
N ARG A 188 -5.74 12.91 -20.11
CA ARG A 188 -4.90 12.65 -21.26
C ARG A 188 -5.59 13.12 -22.54
N ASP A 189 -4.84 13.76 -23.42
CA ASP A 189 -5.23 14.10 -24.79
C ASP A 189 -4.04 13.84 -25.71
N GLY A 190 -4.05 12.70 -26.41
CA GLY A 190 -2.87 12.21 -27.12
C GLY A 190 -1.67 12.02 -26.18
N ALA A 191 -0.58 12.74 -26.46
CA ALA A 191 0.65 12.70 -25.66
C ALA A 191 0.64 13.68 -24.48
N ASP A 192 -0.33 14.60 -24.43
CA ASP A 192 -0.34 15.72 -23.50
C ASP A 192 -1.33 15.49 -22.36
N TRP A 193 -1.10 16.23 -21.27
CA TRP A 193 -2.05 16.36 -20.16
C TRP A 193 -2.72 17.72 -20.26
N VAL A 194 -4.04 17.73 -20.43
CA VAL A 194 -4.82 18.96 -20.54
C VAL A 194 -5.69 19.16 -19.29
N PRO A 195 -5.90 20.40 -18.82
CA PRO A 195 -6.73 20.67 -17.65
C PRO A 195 -8.14 20.07 -17.78
N GLN A 196 -8.64 19.51 -16.69
CA GLN A 196 -9.99 18.97 -16.55
C GLN A 196 -10.73 19.77 -15.49
N ALA A 197 -11.92 20.26 -15.83
CA ALA A 197 -12.77 20.97 -14.88
C ALA A 197 -13.27 20.02 -13.78
N TYR A 198 -13.35 20.53 -12.55
CA TYR A 198 -13.87 19.82 -11.39
C TYR A 198 -14.56 20.80 -10.45
N THR A 199 -15.45 20.28 -9.60
CA THR A 199 -16.00 21.01 -8.44
C THR A 199 -15.34 20.50 -7.16
N ARG A 200 -15.27 21.37 -6.14
CA ARG A 200 -14.68 21.04 -4.83
C ARG A 200 -15.66 21.44 -3.72
N ASP A 201 -15.90 20.50 -2.81
CA ASP A 201 -16.64 20.71 -1.57
C ASP A 201 -15.79 20.17 -0.41
N GLY A 202 -15.17 21.08 0.35
CA GLY A 202 -14.17 20.75 1.37
C GLY A 202 -13.01 19.92 0.81
N ASP A 203 -12.89 18.69 1.28
CA ASP A 203 -11.85 17.73 0.88
C ASP A 203 -12.26 16.84 -0.31
N THR A 204 -13.49 16.97 -0.79
CA THR A 204 -14.01 16.17 -1.90
C THR A 204 -13.93 16.94 -3.21
N ILE A 205 -13.34 16.32 -4.24
CA ILE A 205 -13.44 16.81 -5.62
C ILE A 205 -14.33 15.90 -6.46
N ARG A 206 -14.99 16.48 -7.46
CA ARG A 206 -15.90 15.78 -8.37
C ARG A 206 -15.68 16.24 -9.80
N PHE A 207 -15.59 15.28 -10.72
CA PHE A 207 -15.41 15.56 -12.15
C PHE A 207 -15.95 14.41 -13.02
N THR A 208 -16.21 14.72 -14.28
CA THR A 208 -16.65 13.74 -15.27
C THR A 208 -15.47 12.98 -15.86
N VAL A 209 -15.68 11.71 -16.15
CA VAL A 209 -14.70 10.81 -16.75
C VAL A 209 -15.23 10.24 -18.07
N GLN A 210 -14.31 9.98 -19.00
CA GLN A 210 -14.56 9.29 -20.25
C GLN A 210 -14.00 7.86 -20.19
N ALA A 211 -14.62 6.94 -20.93
CA ALA A 211 -14.16 5.57 -21.05
C ALA A 211 -12.71 5.50 -21.56
N ALA A 212 -11.87 4.75 -20.86
CA ALA A 212 -10.48 4.48 -21.18
C ALA A 212 -9.57 5.72 -21.35
N THR A 213 -10.01 6.89 -20.88
CA THR A 213 -9.20 8.10 -20.82
C THR A 213 -8.49 8.17 -19.47
N PRO A 214 -7.15 8.24 -19.44
CA PRO A 214 -6.42 8.48 -18.19
C PRO A 214 -6.66 9.87 -17.61
N TYR A 215 -6.85 9.93 -16.30
CA TYR A 215 -6.91 11.16 -15.51
C TYR A 215 -5.79 11.17 -14.48
N GLN A 216 -5.30 12.36 -14.15
CA GLN A 216 -4.42 12.57 -13.01
C GLN A 216 -4.95 13.72 -12.15
N VAL A 217 -4.92 13.51 -10.84
CA VAL A 217 -5.10 14.54 -9.83
C VAL A 217 -3.74 14.78 -9.19
N GLY A 218 -3.11 15.89 -9.58
CA GLY A 218 -1.92 16.40 -8.92
C GLY A 218 -2.35 17.11 -7.65
N LEU A 219 -1.81 16.69 -6.52
CA LEU A 219 -1.90 17.46 -5.29
C LEU A 219 -0.60 18.26 -5.16
N PRO A 220 -0.65 19.51 -4.67
CA PRO A 220 0.56 20.19 -4.24
C PRO A 220 1.28 19.27 -3.27
N ARG A 221 2.48 18.83 -3.64
CA ARG A 221 3.24 17.81 -2.89
C ARG A 221 3.61 18.35 -1.50
N TYR A 222 3.94 17.43 -0.59
CA TYR A 222 4.58 17.65 0.72
C TYR A 222 5.93 18.36 0.71
N THR A 223 6.31 18.97 -0.41
CA THR A 223 7.39 19.95 -0.46
C THR A 223 6.89 21.38 -0.26
N GLU A 224 5.57 21.61 -0.17
CA GLU A 224 5.08 22.88 0.34
C GLU A 224 5.34 22.93 1.85
N ILE A 225 6.40 23.67 2.17
CA ILE A 225 6.76 24.12 3.52
C ILE A 225 5.47 24.46 4.26
N ALA A 226 5.11 23.65 5.24
CA ALA A 226 4.01 23.95 6.12
C ALA A 226 4.28 25.33 6.73
N PRO A 227 3.29 26.23 6.74
CA PRO A 227 3.50 27.56 7.32
C PRO A 227 4.01 27.40 8.75
N VAL A 228 5.07 28.14 9.08
CA VAL A 228 5.68 28.07 10.41
C VAL A 228 4.62 28.33 11.46
N GLN A 229 4.43 27.36 12.36
CA GLN A 229 3.40 27.46 13.39
C GLN A 229 4.00 27.99 14.71
N PRO A 230 3.38 29.01 15.35
CA PRO A 230 3.80 29.47 16.66
C PRO A 230 3.76 28.34 17.71
N GLY A 231 4.82 28.20 18.50
CA GLY A 231 4.93 27.14 19.51
C GLY A 231 5.40 25.79 18.98
N CYS A 232 5.72 25.71 17.69
CA CYS A 232 6.28 24.52 17.05
C CYS A 232 7.74 24.74 16.63
N ARG A 233 8.47 23.64 16.50
CA ARG A 233 9.77 23.62 15.82
C ARG A 233 9.55 23.34 14.35
N HIS A 234 9.92 24.29 13.50
CA HIS A 234 9.91 24.10 12.05
C HIS A 234 11.24 23.53 11.55
N PHE A 235 11.19 22.51 10.71
CA PHE A 235 12.34 21.84 10.12
C PHE A 235 12.48 22.22 8.64
N PRO A 236 13.39 23.15 8.28
CA PRO A 236 13.54 23.59 6.89
C PRO A 236 14.00 22.47 5.93
N GLU A 237 14.63 21.41 6.45
CA GLU A 237 15.09 20.27 5.65
C GLU A 237 13.94 19.50 5.01
N THR A 238 12.80 19.45 5.69
CA THR A 238 11.60 18.75 5.21
C THR A 238 10.38 19.67 5.03
N GLY A 239 10.44 20.90 5.54
CA GLY A 239 9.34 21.87 5.51
C GLY A 239 8.22 21.56 6.50
N HIS A 240 8.46 20.75 7.53
CA HIS A 240 7.42 20.30 8.46
C HIS A 240 7.55 20.92 9.85
N ASN A 241 6.40 21.07 10.53
CA ASN A 241 6.36 21.48 11.92
C ASN A 241 6.30 20.27 12.85
N LEU A 242 6.91 20.41 14.02
CA LEU A 242 6.77 19.49 15.12
C LEU A 242 6.34 20.27 16.35
N CYS A 243 5.23 19.85 16.95
CA CYS A 243 4.53 20.62 17.97
C CYS A 243 4.28 19.80 19.25
N GLY A 244 3.91 20.48 20.34
CA GLY A 244 3.24 19.88 21.49
C GLY A 244 3.90 18.61 22.06
N ALA A 245 3.08 17.56 22.23
CA ALA A 245 3.48 16.29 22.83
C ALA A 245 4.53 15.56 21.99
N PHE A 246 4.41 15.61 20.65
CA PHE A 246 5.37 14.97 19.75
C PHE A 246 6.74 15.69 19.77
N LEU A 247 6.78 17.02 19.79
CA LEU A 247 8.03 17.77 19.97
C LEU A 247 8.70 17.41 21.29
N SER A 248 7.92 17.45 22.36
CA SER A 248 8.36 17.08 23.71
C SER A 248 8.93 15.66 23.77
N TYR A 249 8.29 14.70 23.11
CA TYR A 249 8.76 13.32 23.06
C TYR A 249 10.03 13.19 22.22
N TRP A 250 10.07 13.79 21.04
CA TRP A 250 11.22 13.76 20.12
C TRP A 250 12.48 14.30 20.81
N GLU A 251 12.40 15.43 21.51
CA GLU A 251 13.52 16.04 22.21
C GLU A 251 14.05 15.19 23.38
N ARG A 252 13.17 14.46 24.07
CA ARG A 252 13.54 13.64 25.24
C ARG A 252 14.06 12.25 24.89
N ASN A 253 13.70 11.71 23.73
CA ASN A 253 13.93 10.30 23.40
C ASN A 253 14.90 10.10 22.22
N GLY A 254 15.85 11.01 22.01
CA GLY A 254 16.96 10.83 21.04
C GLY A 254 16.87 11.67 19.76
N GLY A 255 15.72 12.30 19.51
CA GLY A 255 15.53 13.29 18.45
C GLY A 255 15.96 12.81 17.07
N LEU A 256 16.80 13.60 16.40
CA LEU A 256 17.16 13.41 15.00
C LEU A 256 17.83 12.06 14.74
N GLU A 257 18.68 11.59 15.65
CA GLU A 257 19.44 10.35 15.45
C GLU A 257 18.53 9.12 15.45
N LEU A 258 17.49 9.09 16.29
CA LEU A 258 16.58 7.93 16.38
C LEU A 258 15.36 8.06 15.46
N PHE A 259 14.75 9.24 15.37
CA PHE A 259 13.49 9.38 14.65
C PHE A 259 13.63 10.00 13.26
N GLY A 260 14.69 10.77 13.03
CA GLY A 260 14.83 11.60 11.84
C GLY A 260 13.97 12.87 11.89
N TYR A 261 13.85 13.50 10.73
CA TYR A 261 12.99 14.67 10.54
C TYR A 261 11.51 14.27 10.46
N PRO A 262 10.56 15.14 10.87
CA PRO A 262 9.15 14.97 10.54
C PRO A 262 8.97 15.05 9.02
N ILE A 263 8.15 14.17 8.46
CA ILE A 263 7.86 14.07 7.02
C ILE A 263 6.38 14.25 6.70
N THR A 264 5.57 14.56 7.72
CA THR A 264 4.16 14.91 7.64
C THR A 264 3.85 15.95 8.72
N GLU A 265 2.69 16.60 8.62
CA GLU A 265 2.08 17.23 9.80
C GLU A 265 1.33 16.16 10.63
N GLU A 266 0.76 16.56 11.77
CA GLU A 266 -0.14 15.70 12.55
C GLU A 266 -1.47 15.47 11.81
N PHE A 267 -1.95 14.23 11.74
CA PHE A 267 -3.24 13.88 11.16
C PHE A 267 -3.88 12.67 11.86
N SER A 268 -5.16 12.41 11.61
CA SER A 268 -5.85 11.26 12.18
C SER A 268 -5.64 10.00 11.32
N GLU A 269 -5.17 8.92 11.93
CA GLU A 269 -5.01 7.61 11.28
C GLU A 269 -5.69 6.50 12.09
N LEU A 270 -6.38 5.59 11.41
CA LEU A 270 -6.92 4.37 12.02
C LEU A 270 -5.77 3.39 12.27
N ASN A 271 -5.49 3.07 13.52
CA ASN A 271 -4.58 2.00 13.88
C ASN A 271 -5.25 0.65 13.58
N ARG A 272 -4.62 -0.13 12.71
CA ARG A 272 -5.16 -1.41 12.22
C ARG A 272 -5.12 -2.53 13.27
N GLN A 273 -4.35 -2.38 14.34
CA GLN A 273 -4.16 -3.41 15.35
C GLN A 273 -5.30 -3.43 16.37
N ASP A 274 -5.81 -2.26 16.75
CA ASP A 274 -6.87 -2.13 17.75
C ASP A 274 -8.17 -1.49 17.21
N GLY A 275 -8.15 -1.00 15.96
CA GLY A 275 -9.30 -0.38 15.30
C GLY A 275 -9.66 1.01 15.83
N ARG A 276 -8.73 1.67 16.54
CA ARG A 276 -8.93 3.04 17.07
C ARG A 276 -8.25 4.07 16.19
N THR A 277 -8.80 5.28 16.17
CA THR A 277 -8.17 6.41 15.48
C THR A 277 -7.29 7.18 16.44
N TYR A 278 -6.04 7.40 16.05
CA TYR A 278 -5.07 8.20 16.79
C TYR A 278 -4.66 9.42 15.98
N THR A 279 -4.27 10.50 16.67
CA THR A 279 -3.46 11.55 16.04
C THR A 279 -2.06 11.00 15.87
N VAL A 280 -1.54 11.05 14.66
CA VAL A 280 -0.23 10.52 14.31
C VAL A 280 0.59 11.55 13.55
N GLN A 281 1.91 11.38 13.59
CA GLN A 281 2.84 12.08 12.72
C GLN A 281 3.94 11.12 12.29
N TYR A 282 4.29 11.14 11.00
CA TYR A 282 5.39 10.34 10.48
C TYR A 282 6.68 11.15 10.50
N PHE A 283 7.74 10.44 10.84
CA PHE A 283 9.12 10.87 10.76
C PHE A 283 9.84 9.94 9.79
N GLU A 284 11.06 10.27 9.39
CA GLU A 284 11.81 9.44 8.43
C GLU A 284 11.93 7.97 8.88
N ARG A 285 12.03 7.71 10.20
CA ARG A 285 12.28 6.39 10.77
C ARG A 285 11.13 5.78 11.57
N ASN A 286 10.19 6.60 12.08
CA ASN A 286 9.13 6.15 12.99
C ASN A 286 7.80 6.87 12.71
N ARG A 287 6.71 6.31 13.24
CA ARG A 287 5.39 6.96 13.36
C ARG A 287 5.12 7.20 14.84
N PHE A 288 4.79 8.42 15.22
CA PHE A 288 4.35 8.73 16.58
C PHE A 288 2.83 8.66 16.63
N GLU A 289 2.29 8.15 17.73
CA GLU A 289 0.87 8.03 18.02
C GLU A 289 0.58 8.73 19.35
N TYR A 290 -0.40 9.64 19.35
CA TYR A 290 -0.82 10.36 20.55
C TYR A 290 -1.92 9.59 21.28
N HIS A 291 -1.67 9.26 22.54
CA HIS A 291 -2.59 8.53 23.41
C HIS A 291 -3.12 9.44 24.53
N PRO A 292 -4.27 10.12 24.32
CA PRO A 292 -4.82 11.07 25.30
C PRO A 292 -5.18 10.40 26.64
N GLU A 293 -5.49 9.11 26.64
CA GLU A 293 -5.72 8.30 27.84
C GLU A 293 -4.49 8.17 28.75
N HIS A 294 -3.30 8.53 28.24
CA HIS A 294 -2.02 8.47 28.94
C HIS A 294 -1.40 9.86 29.15
N ALA A 295 -2.18 10.93 28.99
CA ALA A 295 -1.72 12.31 29.12
C ALA A 295 -0.91 12.56 30.41
N GLY A 296 0.25 13.21 30.26
CA GLY A 296 1.16 13.51 31.37
C GLY A 296 2.05 12.34 31.82
N THR A 297 1.99 11.19 31.14
CA THR A 297 2.88 10.04 31.40
C THR A 297 3.91 9.86 30.28
N GLN A 298 4.89 8.99 30.49
CA GLN A 298 5.83 8.60 29.43
C GLN A 298 5.17 7.85 28.26
N TYR A 299 3.92 7.40 28.43
CA TYR A 299 3.14 6.65 27.43
C TYR A 299 2.14 7.55 26.68
N GLU A 300 2.15 8.86 26.92
CA GLU A 300 1.32 9.82 26.19
C GLU A 300 1.62 9.81 24.69
N VAL A 301 2.87 9.51 24.31
CA VAL A 301 3.28 9.29 22.93
C VAL A 301 3.87 7.90 22.84
N LEU A 302 3.29 7.07 21.96
CA LEU A 302 3.79 5.74 21.64
C LEU A 302 4.27 5.72 20.18
N LEU A 303 5.15 4.76 19.90
CA LEU A 303 5.69 4.56 18.55
C LEU A 303 4.91 3.44 17.86
N GLY A 304 4.41 3.75 16.67
CA GLY A 304 3.73 2.80 15.79
C GLY A 304 4.65 1.67 15.36
N LEU A 305 4.07 0.49 15.14
CA LEU A 305 4.82 -0.74 14.83
C LEU A 305 5.18 -0.83 13.34
N LEU A 306 5.94 0.16 12.83
CA LEU A 306 6.28 0.23 11.41
C LEU A 306 7.04 -0.99 10.88
N GLY A 307 7.84 -1.64 11.73
CA GLY A 307 8.51 -2.88 11.36
C GLY A 307 7.52 -4.03 11.16
N ASN A 308 6.51 -4.16 12.02
CA ASN A 308 5.41 -5.12 11.83
C ASN A 308 4.59 -4.80 10.58
N ASP A 309 4.29 -3.52 10.35
CA ASP A 309 3.49 -3.07 9.21
C ASP A 309 4.18 -3.43 7.88
N LEU A 310 5.49 -3.16 7.75
CA LEU A 310 6.27 -3.40 6.53
C LEU A 310 6.61 -4.88 6.28
N THR A 311 6.69 -5.70 7.33
CA THR A 311 7.10 -7.11 7.23
C THR A 311 5.93 -8.09 7.25
N ALA A 312 4.68 -7.59 7.26
CA ALA A 312 3.49 -8.42 7.34
C ALA A 312 3.43 -9.53 6.26
N SER A 313 3.84 -9.23 5.03
CA SER A 313 3.90 -10.19 3.91
C SER A 313 5.16 -11.08 3.92
N ARG A 314 6.16 -10.74 4.73
CA ARG A 314 7.46 -11.42 4.83
C ARG A 314 7.52 -12.42 5.97
N ARG A 315 6.46 -12.51 6.79
CA ARG A 315 6.42 -13.39 7.97
C ARG A 315 6.73 -14.85 7.67
N ALA A 316 6.53 -15.34 6.45
CA ALA A 316 6.84 -16.71 6.03
C ALA A 316 8.32 -16.93 5.65
N GLU A 317 9.10 -15.86 5.45
CA GLU A 317 10.52 -15.97 5.13
C GLU A 317 11.30 -16.48 6.36
N ALA A 318 12.37 -17.24 6.12
CA ALA A 318 13.13 -17.90 7.18
C ALA A 318 13.62 -16.96 8.30
N PRO A 319 14.10 -15.73 8.04
CA PRO A 319 14.52 -14.83 9.11
C PRO A 319 13.38 -14.40 10.05
N PHE A 320 12.13 -14.40 9.59
CA PHE A 320 10.96 -13.98 10.38
C PHE A 320 10.25 -15.15 11.06
N GLN A 321 10.81 -16.36 10.98
CA GLN A 321 10.30 -17.52 11.72
C GLN A 321 10.92 -17.56 13.12
N PRO A 322 10.13 -17.95 14.14
CA PRO A 322 10.66 -18.11 15.49
C PRO A 322 11.71 -19.22 15.54
N ILE A 323 12.73 -19.03 16.38
CA ILE A 323 13.79 -20.00 16.60
C ILE A 323 13.57 -20.77 17.90
N ALA A 324 14.05 -22.00 17.97
CA ALA A 324 13.89 -22.83 19.17
C ALA A 324 14.78 -22.40 20.35
N ALA A 325 15.94 -21.80 20.06
CA ALA A 325 16.90 -21.35 21.06
C ALA A 325 17.79 -20.23 20.49
N PRO A 326 18.21 -19.26 21.31
CA PRO A 326 19.10 -18.18 20.87
C PRO A 326 20.50 -18.72 20.54
N PRO A 327 21.22 -18.08 19.60
CA PRO A 327 22.64 -18.28 19.43
C PRO A 327 23.43 -18.00 20.73
N PRO A 328 24.60 -18.63 20.94
CA PRO A 328 25.43 -18.36 22.12
C PRO A 328 25.72 -16.87 22.31
N GLY A 329 25.41 -16.35 23.50
CA GLY A 329 25.66 -14.96 23.85
C GLY A 329 24.61 -13.96 23.37
N ALA A 330 23.55 -14.40 22.70
CA ALA A 330 22.38 -13.58 22.37
C ALA A 330 21.31 -13.65 23.47
N ASP A 331 20.49 -12.61 23.57
CA ASP A 331 19.27 -12.62 24.39
C ASP A 331 18.15 -13.30 23.60
N TYR A 332 17.20 -13.97 24.28
CA TYR A 332 16.02 -14.57 23.65
C TYR A 332 14.74 -13.90 24.15
N PHE A 333 13.84 -13.61 23.23
CA PHE A 333 12.57 -12.95 23.49
C PHE A 333 11.43 -13.93 23.22
N PRO A 334 10.89 -14.62 24.25
CA PRO A 334 9.82 -15.60 24.07
C PRO A 334 8.52 -15.00 23.53
N GLU A 335 8.32 -13.68 23.66
CA GLU A 335 7.17 -12.95 23.15
C GLU A 335 7.05 -13.04 21.63
N THR A 336 8.19 -13.05 20.92
CA THR A 336 8.25 -13.11 19.47
C THR A 336 8.97 -14.37 18.95
N GLY A 337 9.69 -15.07 19.81
CA GLY A 337 10.48 -16.25 19.46
C GLY A 337 11.80 -15.92 18.76
N HIS A 338 12.30 -14.69 18.92
CA HIS A 338 13.50 -14.21 18.23
C HIS A 338 14.65 -13.88 19.18
N SER A 339 15.87 -13.83 18.63
CA SER A 339 17.07 -13.49 19.39
C SER A 339 17.65 -12.12 19.06
N LEU A 340 18.45 -11.57 19.97
CA LEU A 340 19.18 -10.32 19.76
C LEU A 340 20.62 -10.45 20.26
N GLY A 341 21.58 -10.28 19.36
CA GLY A 341 23.00 -10.49 19.62
C GLY A 341 23.87 -9.28 19.25
N GLY A 342 25.18 -9.42 19.50
CA GLY A 342 26.22 -8.57 18.92
C GLY A 342 26.02 -7.05 19.05
N ALA A 343 26.32 -6.34 17.96
CA ALA A 343 26.24 -4.88 17.86
C ALA A 343 24.79 -4.38 17.98
N PHE A 344 23.81 -5.10 17.43
CA PHE A 344 22.40 -4.74 17.52
C PHE A 344 21.88 -4.81 18.96
N ARG A 345 22.26 -5.81 19.75
CA ARG A 345 21.93 -5.86 21.18
C ARG A 345 22.51 -4.68 21.92
N ALA A 346 23.79 -4.36 21.67
CA ALA A 346 24.44 -3.24 22.33
C ALA A 346 23.73 -1.92 22.00
N TYR A 347 23.41 -1.71 20.72
CA TYR A 347 22.68 -0.53 20.26
C TYR A 347 21.27 -0.45 20.83
N TRP A 348 20.50 -1.54 20.82
CA TRP A 348 19.15 -1.60 21.37
C TRP A 348 19.14 -1.21 22.85
N ARG A 349 20.05 -1.76 23.66
CA ARG A 349 20.15 -1.45 25.10
C ARG A 349 20.56 0.00 25.35
N ALA A 350 21.43 0.56 24.52
CA ALA A 350 21.95 1.92 24.69
C ALA A 350 20.95 3.01 24.26
N ASN A 351 20.03 2.70 23.34
CA ASN A 351 19.18 3.71 22.67
C ASN A 351 17.68 3.59 23.00
N GLY A 352 17.34 3.07 24.18
CA GLY A 352 15.96 3.07 24.71
C GLY A 352 15.26 1.71 24.70
N GLY A 353 15.86 0.69 24.08
CA GLY A 353 15.41 -0.69 24.15
C GLY A 353 13.95 -0.90 23.77
N LEU A 354 13.22 -1.65 24.61
CA LEU A 354 11.85 -2.10 24.33
C LEU A 354 10.89 -0.94 24.04
N ALA A 355 11.04 0.17 24.76
CA ALA A 355 10.15 1.33 24.63
C ALA A 355 10.27 2.02 23.26
N VAL A 356 11.47 2.02 22.66
CA VAL A 356 11.74 2.68 21.38
C VAL A 356 11.61 1.71 20.21
N PHE A 357 12.22 0.54 20.32
CA PHE A 357 12.36 -0.38 19.17
C PHE A 357 11.34 -1.51 19.17
N GLY A 358 10.80 -1.87 20.34
CA GLY A 358 10.03 -3.10 20.51
C GLY A 358 10.90 -4.36 20.56
N TYR A 359 10.25 -5.50 20.45
CA TYR A 359 10.90 -6.81 20.36
C TYR A 359 11.53 -7.03 18.97
N PRO A 360 12.59 -7.85 18.86
CA PRO A 360 13.02 -8.35 17.55
C PRO A 360 11.91 -9.21 16.94
N ILE A 361 11.68 -9.06 15.63
CA ILE A 361 10.67 -9.83 14.86
C ILE A 361 11.30 -10.60 13.69
N SER A 362 12.63 -10.55 13.60
CA SER A 362 13.43 -11.37 12.71
C SER A 362 14.75 -11.72 13.38
N GLU A 363 15.45 -12.72 12.87
CA GLU A 363 16.89 -12.88 13.08
C GLU A 363 17.68 -11.89 12.21
N GLU A 364 19.00 -11.81 12.43
CA GLU A 364 19.91 -11.06 11.57
C GLU A 364 20.03 -11.75 10.19
N PHE A 365 19.88 -10.98 9.11
CA PHE A 365 20.07 -11.49 7.73
C PHE A 365 20.56 -10.38 6.80
N VAL A 366 21.01 -10.74 5.59
CA VAL A 366 21.50 -9.76 4.61
C VAL A 366 20.35 -9.27 3.73
N GLU A 367 20.22 -7.95 3.61
CA GLU A 367 19.23 -7.28 2.77
C GLU A 367 19.90 -6.18 1.92
N VAL A 368 19.45 -6.01 0.68
CA VAL A 368 19.89 -4.90 -0.18
C VAL A 368 19.06 -3.66 0.15
N ASN A 369 19.72 -2.59 0.57
CA ASN A 369 19.05 -1.31 0.80
C ASN A 369 18.65 -0.69 -0.55
N PRO A 370 17.36 -0.41 -0.79
CA PRO A 370 16.90 0.11 -2.08
C PRO A 370 17.36 1.55 -2.35
N ALA A 371 17.81 2.30 -1.34
CA ALA A 371 18.23 3.69 -1.50
C ALA A 371 19.64 3.83 -2.12
N ASP A 372 20.55 2.90 -1.82
CA ASP A 372 21.95 2.94 -2.29
C ASP A 372 22.39 1.67 -3.05
N GLY A 373 21.56 0.63 -3.07
CA GLY A 373 21.84 -0.65 -3.73
C GLY A 373 22.88 -1.52 -3.02
N ARG A 374 23.31 -1.16 -1.80
CA ARG A 374 24.31 -1.92 -1.02
C ARG A 374 23.64 -2.95 -0.12
N ALA A 375 24.33 -4.06 0.10
CA ALA A 375 23.88 -5.10 1.01
C ALA A 375 24.37 -4.82 2.43
N TYR A 376 23.45 -4.86 3.38
CA TYR A 376 23.73 -4.71 4.82
C TYR A 376 23.21 -5.92 5.58
N THR A 377 23.88 -6.27 6.69
CA THR A 377 23.25 -7.13 7.69
C THR A 377 22.20 -6.29 8.39
N VAL A 378 20.98 -6.79 8.44
CA VAL A 378 19.83 -6.12 9.04
C VAL A 378 19.13 -7.01 10.04
N GLN A 379 18.42 -6.39 10.96
CA GLN A 379 17.44 -7.08 11.80
C GLN A 379 16.21 -6.19 11.97
N TYR A 380 15.03 -6.79 11.87
CA TYR A 380 13.76 -6.10 12.06
C TYR A 380 13.30 -6.23 13.50
N PHE A 381 12.75 -5.13 14.02
CA PHE A 381 12.09 -5.01 15.30
C PHE A 381 10.65 -4.56 15.05
N GLU A 382 9.79 -4.63 16.06
CA GLU A 382 8.38 -4.23 15.90
C GLU A 382 8.24 -2.81 15.34
N ARG A 383 9.15 -1.88 15.68
CA ARG A 383 9.06 -0.46 15.33
C ARG A 383 10.12 0.04 14.34
N ASN A 384 11.24 -0.66 14.20
CA ASN A 384 12.41 -0.19 13.45
C ASN A 384 13.12 -1.33 12.71
N ARG A 385 14.01 -0.97 11.78
CA ARG A 385 15.00 -1.87 11.18
C ARG A 385 16.39 -1.35 11.51
N PHE A 386 17.26 -2.22 12.01
CA PHE A 386 18.66 -1.90 12.24
C PHE A 386 19.48 -2.35 11.03
N GLU A 387 20.47 -1.55 10.64
CA GLU A 387 21.40 -1.81 9.55
C GLU A 387 22.82 -1.73 10.12
N TYR A 388 23.60 -2.78 9.91
CA TYR A 388 24.99 -2.85 10.36
C TYR A 388 25.93 -2.25 9.31
N HIS A 389 26.73 -1.27 9.72
CA HIS A 389 27.69 -0.56 8.88
C HIS A 389 29.12 -0.83 9.35
N PRO A 390 29.80 -1.87 8.80
CA PRO A 390 31.16 -2.24 9.21
C PRO A 390 32.19 -1.13 8.96
N GLU A 391 31.94 -0.23 8.00
CA GLU A 391 32.80 0.94 7.77
C GLU A 391 32.84 1.92 8.96
N TYR A 392 31.88 1.82 9.88
CA TYR A 392 31.78 2.64 11.08
C TYR A 392 32.05 1.87 12.37
N ALA A 393 32.66 0.68 12.28
CA ALA A 393 32.93 -0.19 13.43
C ALA A 393 33.62 0.55 14.59
N GLY A 394 33.11 0.36 15.81
CA GLY A 394 33.62 1.02 17.01
C GLY A 394 33.19 2.49 17.18
N THR A 395 32.37 3.01 16.26
CA THR A 395 31.73 4.33 16.41
C THR A 395 30.25 4.18 16.72
N ARG A 396 29.61 5.28 17.13
CA ARG A 396 28.16 5.32 17.34
C ARG A 396 27.32 5.09 16.07
N TYR A 397 27.93 5.14 14.89
CA TYR A 397 27.28 4.93 13.59
C TYR A 397 27.43 3.51 13.05
N GLU A 398 28.04 2.60 13.83
CA GLU A 398 28.16 1.18 13.48
C GLU A 398 26.79 0.52 13.24
N VAL A 399 25.74 1.03 13.89
CA VAL A 399 24.34 0.64 13.65
C VAL A 399 23.56 1.89 13.28
N LEU A 400 22.90 1.85 12.12
CA LEU A 400 21.98 2.89 11.66
C LEU A 400 20.56 2.35 11.57
N LEU A 401 19.59 3.24 11.67
CA LEU A 401 18.18 2.90 11.55
C LEU A 401 17.69 3.13 10.12
N GLY A 402 17.01 2.12 9.58
CA GLY A 402 16.33 2.21 8.30
C GLY A 402 15.20 3.24 8.31
N LEU A 403 14.96 3.87 7.15
CA LEU A 403 13.95 4.93 6.98
C LEU A 403 12.54 4.35 6.81
N LEU A 404 12.04 3.62 7.81
CA LEU A 404 10.77 2.90 7.71
C LEU A 404 9.58 3.84 7.52
N GLY A 405 9.59 5.03 8.13
CA GLY A 405 8.53 6.01 7.95
C GLY A 405 8.44 6.51 6.49
N ASN A 406 9.59 6.79 5.86
CA ASN A 406 9.64 7.10 4.43
C ASN A 406 9.06 5.95 3.58
N GLN A 407 9.45 4.71 3.88
CA GLN A 407 8.97 3.53 3.15
C GLN A 407 7.45 3.34 3.27
N VAL A 408 6.89 3.57 4.46
CA VAL A 408 5.43 3.44 4.68
C VAL A 408 4.67 4.56 3.97
N VAL A 409 5.14 5.80 4.06
CA VAL A 409 4.53 6.95 3.35
C VAL A 409 4.58 6.74 1.83
N ASP A 410 5.71 6.29 1.29
CA ASP A 410 5.87 5.96 -0.14
C ASP A 410 4.97 4.77 -0.54
N GLY A 411 4.93 3.72 0.29
CA GLY A 411 4.15 2.51 0.06
C GLY A 411 2.63 2.75 0.11
N ASN A 412 2.17 3.71 0.92
CA ASN A 412 0.78 4.16 0.95
C ASN A 412 0.42 5.10 -0.22
N GLY A 413 1.41 5.44 -1.06
CA GLY A 413 1.25 6.34 -2.20
C GLY A 413 1.09 7.81 -1.83
N TRP A 414 1.43 8.17 -0.59
CA TRP A 414 1.22 9.49 -0.03
C TRP A 414 2.25 10.53 -0.52
N ARG A 415 3.46 10.07 -0.85
CA ARG A 415 4.54 10.84 -1.48
C ARG A 415 4.81 10.28 -2.88
#